data_AF-A0A7X4CAH6-F1
#
_entry.id   AF-A0A7X4CAH6-F1
#
_cell.length_a   1.000
_cell.length_b   1.000
_cell.length_c   1.000
_cell.angle_alpha   90.00
_cell.angle_beta   90.00
_cell.angle_gamma   90.00
#
_symmetry.space_group_name_H-M   'P 1'
#
loop_
_entity.id
_entity.type
_entity.pdbx_description
1 polymer ?
#
loop_
_entity_poly.entity_id
_entity_poly.type
_entity_poly.pdbx_seq_one_letter_code
_entity_poly.pdbx_strand_id
1 'polypeptide(L)'
;MVIPQHKDFVANNSSSRHALLTIILVYHMYEWVHGKKFSTEHFNSTYENRGEMAEMFELAGKISNGTKHFRRKVKTQVQHGFSSAFSDAFARPLNVEFNGKKQSVDSFLRKMVEFWKHQEQVGVF
;
A
#
# COMPACT_ATOMS: atom_id res chain seq x y z
N MET A 1 -24.83 10.61 -20.54
CA MET A 1 -23.41 10.88 -20.89
C MET A 1 -22.69 11.37 -19.63
N VAL A 2 -22.11 10.45 -18.84
CA VAL A 2 -21.47 10.74 -17.54
C VAL A 2 -19.96 10.62 -17.71
N ILE A 3 -19.35 11.62 -18.35
CA ILE A 3 -17.94 11.57 -18.80
C ILE A 3 -17.03 12.54 -18.01
N PRO A 4 -17.46 13.75 -17.59
CA PRO A 4 -16.56 14.69 -16.91
C PRO A 4 -16.06 14.17 -15.55
N GLN A 5 -16.96 13.67 -14.70
CA GLN A 5 -16.66 13.27 -13.32
C GLN A 5 -15.67 12.10 -13.23
N HIS A 6 -15.70 11.14 -14.15
CA HIS A 6 -14.80 9.99 -14.10
C HIS A 6 -13.36 10.36 -14.52
N LYS A 7 -13.19 11.16 -15.57
CA LYS A 7 -11.85 11.59 -16.01
C LYS A 7 -11.20 12.47 -14.94
N ASP A 8 -11.96 13.39 -14.35
CA ASP A 8 -11.46 14.25 -13.27
C ASP A 8 -11.18 13.45 -12.00
N PHE A 9 -12.03 12.47 -11.67
CA PHE A 9 -11.79 11.57 -10.54
C PHE A 9 -10.49 10.78 -10.70
N VAL A 10 -10.28 10.14 -11.86
CA VAL A 10 -9.05 9.41 -12.17
C VAL A 10 -7.85 10.37 -12.13
N ALA A 11 -7.92 11.52 -12.81
CA ALA A 11 -6.82 12.49 -12.85
C ALA A 11 -6.38 12.95 -11.45
N ASN A 12 -7.32 13.14 -10.54
CA ASN A 12 -7.05 13.70 -9.21
C ASN A 12 -6.84 12.64 -8.11
N ASN A 13 -7.33 11.40 -8.28
CA ASN A 13 -7.33 10.39 -7.22
C ASN A 13 -6.59 9.08 -7.59
N SER A 14 -6.17 8.88 -8.85
CA SER A 14 -5.54 7.63 -9.31
C SER A 14 -4.03 7.74 -9.55
N SER A 15 -3.29 8.52 -8.77
CA SER A 15 -1.87 8.72 -9.06
C SER A 15 -1.01 7.54 -8.60
N SER A 16 -0.76 6.61 -9.52
CA SER A 16 0.12 5.45 -9.32
C SER A 16 1.54 5.83 -8.91
N ARG A 17 2.01 6.99 -9.36
CA ARG A 17 3.30 7.58 -8.93
C ARG A 17 3.31 7.87 -7.43
N HIS A 18 2.30 8.58 -6.92
CA HIS A 18 2.24 8.93 -5.50
C HIS A 18 2.06 7.68 -4.65
N ALA A 19 1.17 6.77 -5.06
CA ALA A 19 0.99 5.48 -4.39
C ALA A 19 2.32 4.73 -4.28
N LEU A 20 3.06 4.58 -5.38
CA LEU A 20 4.35 3.90 -5.38
C LEU A 20 5.37 4.56 -4.45
N LEU A 21 5.49 5.89 -4.47
CA LEU A 21 6.39 6.62 -3.57
C LEU A 21 6.02 6.41 -2.11
N THR A 22 4.73 6.47 -1.77
CA THR A 22 4.25 6.20 -0.41
C THR A 22 4.56 4.77 0.02
N ILE A 23 4.39 3.77 -0.86
CA ILE A 23 4.73 2.37 -0.58
C ILE A 23 6.23 2.23 -0.25
N ILE A 24 7.08 2.86 -1.07
CA ILE A 24 8.52 2.84 -0.87
C ILE A 24 8.89 3.49 0.48
N LEU A 25 8.35 4.68 0.78
CA LEU A 25 8.63 5.39 2.02
C LEU A 25 8.19 4.60 3.25
N VAL A 26 6.93 4.16 3.28
CA VAL A 26 6.34 3.43 4.40
C VAL A 26 7.07 2.10 4.64
N TYR A 27 7.54 1.44 3.58
CA TYR A 27 8.38 0.25 3.71
C TYR A 27 9.76 0.57 4.30
N HIS A 28 10.46 1.59 3.76
CA HIS A 28 11.81 1.94 4.21
C HIS A 28 11.85 2.62 5.58
N MET A 29 10.73 3.16 6.04
CA MET A 29 10.60 3.65 7.42
C MET A 29 10.93 2.55 8.43
N TYR A 30 10.65 1.28 8.13
CA TYR A 30 11.10 0.16 8.95
C TYR A 30 12.62 0.12 9.09
N GLU A 31 13.33 0.28 7.98
CA GLU A 31 14.80 0.24 7.98
C GLU A 31 15.39 1.43 8.72
N TRP A 32 14.73 2.60 8.67
CA TRP A 32 15.15 3.79 9.40
C TRP A 32 14.96 3.66 10.90
N VAL A 33 13.82 3.14 11.35
CA VAL A 33 13.53 2.96 12.78
C VAL A 33 14.40 1.86 13.40
N HIS A 34 14.60 0.76 12.69
CA HIS A 34 15.26 -0.43 13.26
C HIS A 34 16.73 -0.60 12.88
N GLY A 35 17.25 0.23 11.97
CA GLY A 35 18.62 0.14 11.46
C GLY A 35 18.93 -1.14 10.69
N LYS A 36 17.90 -1.89 10.27
CA LYS A 36 18.06 -3.20 9.61
C LYS A 36 16.96 -3.45 8.57
N LYS A 37 17.26 -4.31 7.59
CA LYS A 37 16.28 -4.71 6.57
C LYS A 37 15.09 -5.41 7.21
N PHE A 38 13.91 -5.22 6.62
CA PHE A 38 12.70 -5.92 7.03
C PHE A 38 12.87 -7.45 6.91
N SER A 39 12.52 -8.17 7.98
CA SER A 39 12.23 -9.60 7.96
C SER A 39 10.97 -9.87 8.76
N THR A 40 10.16 -10.83 8.30
CA THR A 40 8.91 -11.22 8.98
C THR A 40 9.19 -11.70 10.41
N GLU A 41 10.29 -12.42 10.62
CA GLU A 41 10.74 -12.90 11.93
C GLU A 41 11.01 -11.73 12.89
N HIS A 42 11.83 -10.75 12.47
CA HIS A 42 12.14 -9.59 13.30
C HIS A 42 10.91 -8.69 13.51
N PHE A 43 10.06 -8.54 12.48
CA PHE A 43 8.82 -7.80 12.61
C PHE A 43 7.90 -8.42 13.67
N ASN A 44 7.68 -9.73 13.61
CA ASN A 44 6.80 -10.43 14.55
C ASN A 44 7.37 -10.46 15.97
N SER A 45 8.70 -10.51 16.13
CA SER A 45 9.33 -10.39 17.45
C SER A 45 9.26 -8.99 18.03
N THR A 46 9.21 -7.95 17.18
CA THR A 46 9.15 -6.55 17.61
C THR A 46 7.71 -6.08 17.86
N TYR A 47 6.77 -6.57 17.05
CA TYR A 47 5.37 -6.17 17.05
C TYR A 47 4.46 -7.40 17.19
N GLU A 48 4.36 -7.91 18.42
CA GLU A 48 3.58 -9.11 18.73
C GLU A 48 2.13 -9.02 18.19
N ASN A 49 1.60 -10.16 17.72
CA ASN A 49 0.24 -10.32 17.19
C ASN A 49 -0.12 -9.48 15.93
N ARG A 50 0.86 -9.00 15.15
CA ARG A 50 0.61 -8.23 13.92
C ARG A 50 0.89 -8.99 12.60
N GLY A 51 0.45 -10.24 12.51
CA GLY A 51 0.68 -11.10 11.33
C GLY A 51 0.19 -10.49 10.00
N GLU A 52 -1.01 -9.89 9.98
CA GLU A 52 -1.55 -9.22 8.79
C GLU A 52 -0.65 -8.04 8.36
N MET A 53 -0.07 -7.32 9.31
CA MET A 53 0.82 -6.19 9.02
C MET A 53 2.16 -6.68 8.45
N ALA A 54 2.68 -7.80 8.95
CA ALA A 54 3.89 -8.41 8.40
C ALA A 54 3.71 -8.79 6.92
N GLU A 55 2.56 -9.36 6.55
CA GLU A 55 2.21 -9.64 5.15
C GLU A 55 2.17 -8.34 4.31
N MET A 56 1.65 -7.25 4.87
CA MET A 56 1.62 -5.93 4.20
C MET A 56 3.03 -5.37 3.98
N PHE A 57 3.93 -5.48 4.95
CA PHE A 57 5.33 -5.07 4.76
C PHE A 57 6.06 -5.96 3.75
N GLU A 58 5.76 -7.25 3.70
CA GLU A 58 6.31 -8.14 2.67
C GLU A 58 5.84 -7.73 1.27
N LEU A 59 4.55 -7.44 1.11
CA LEU A 59 3.97 -6.91 -0.13
C LEU A 59 4.63 -5.58 -0.52
N ALA A 60 4.74 -4.64 0.42
CA ALA A 60 5.40 -3.36 0.21
C ALA A 60 6.86 -3.53 -0.26
N GLY A 61 7.60 -4.46 0.37
CA GLY A 61 8.97 -4.80 -0.01
C GLY A 61 9.06 -5.40 -1.41
N LYS A 62 8.13 -6.27 -1.79
CA LYS A 62 8.05 -6.83 -3.16
C LYS A 62 7.77 -5.75 -4.21
N ILE A 63 6.90 -4.78 -3.90
CA ILE A 63 6.60 -3.64 -4.79
C ILE A 63 7.81 -2.70 -4.90
N SER A 64 8.43 -2.34 -3.77
CA SER A 64 9.61 -1.48 -3.71
C SER A 64 10.78 -2.11 -4.49
N ASN A 65 11.14 -3.37 -4.19
CA ASN A 65 12.23 -4.07 -4.86
C ASN A 65 11.92 -4.34 -6.33
N GLY A 66 10.68 -4.70 -6.67
CA GLY A 66 10.27 -4.91 -8.05
C GLY A 66 10.36 -3.66 -8.90
N THR A 67 10.11 -2.49 -8.30
CA THR A 67 10.28 -1.18 -8.94
C THR A 67 11.76 -0.84 -9.12
N LYS A 68 12.57 -0.98 -8.07
CA LYS A 68 14.01 -0.68 -8.11
C LYS A 68 14.78 -1.53 -9.11
N HIS A 69 14.44 -2.81 -9.22
CA HIS A 69 15.16 -3.77 -10.07
C HIS A 69 14.45 -4.07 -11.38
N PHE A 70 13.36 -3.36 -11.71
CA PHE A 70 12.53 -3.60 -12.89
C PHE A 70 12.03 -5.06 -13.01
N ARG A 71 11.87 -5.76 -11.88
CA ARG A 71 11.42 -7.17 -11.78
C ARG A 71 10.05 -7.21 -11.10
N ARG A 72 8.98 -6.99 -11.86
CA ARG A 72 7.61 -6.95 -11.33
C ARG A 72 7.15 -8.33 -10.86
N LYS A 73 7.11 -8.54 -9.53
CA LYS A 73 6.59 -9.77 -8.90
C LYS A 73 5.14 -9.65 -8.39
N VAL A 74 4.56 -8.45 -8.45
CA VAL A 74 3.20 -8.14 -7.97
C VAL A 74 2.37 -7.69 -9.16
N LYS A 75 1.18 -8.29 -9.33
CA LYS A 75 0.23 -7.86 -10.36
C LYS A 75 -0.49 -6.60 -9.88
N THR A 76 -0.45 -5.56 -10.69
CA THR A 76 -1.18 -4.30 -10.45
C THR A 76 -2.29 -4.17 -11.47
N GLN A 77 -3.49 -3.77 -11.04
CA GLN A 77 -4.63 -3.58 -11.92
C GLN A 77 -5.29 -2.23 -11.65
N VAL A 78 -5.58 -1.49 -12.71
CA VAL A 78 -6.49 -0.33 -12.66
C VAL A 78 -7.91 -0.87 -12.76
N GLN A 79 -8.84 -0.39 -11.93
CA GLN A 79 -10.24 -0.80 -12.04
C GLN A 79 -10.85 -0.17 -13.31
N HIS A 80 -11.57 -0.98 -14.09
CA HIS A 80 -12.36 -0.50 -15.23
C HIS A 80 -13.86 -0.58 -14.91
N GLY A 81 -14.59 0.51 -15.21
CA GLY A 81 -16.03 0.63 -14.97
C GLY A 81 -16.35 1.48 -13.74
N PHE A 82 -16.82 2.71 -13.97
CA PHE A 82 -17.24 3.65 -12.94
C PHE A 82 -18.72 3.97 -13.13
N SER A 83 -19.50 3.83 -12.07
CA SER A 83 -20.81 4.48 -11.93
C SER A 83 -20.67 5.40 -10.72
N SER A 84 -20.81 6.71 -10.93
CA SER A 84 -20.69 7.75 -9.89
C SER A 84 -21.76 7.66 -8.79
N ALA A 85 -22.67 6.69 -8.89
CA ALA A 85 -23.72 6.43 -7.91
C ALA A 85 -23.31 5.48 -6.77
N PHE A 86 -22.11 4.89 -6.80
CA PHE A 86 -21.69 3.89 -5.81
C PHE A 86 -20.54 4.40 -4.91
N SER A 87 -20.64 4.06 -3.62
CA SER A 87 -19.87 4.56 -2.47
C SER A 87 -18.33 4.58 -2.60
N ASP A 88 -17.63 5.21 -1.65
CA ASP A 88 -16.15 5.21 -1.53
C ASP A 88 -15.51 3.82 -1.66
N ALA A 89 -16.24 2.75 -1.33
CA ALA A 89 -15.78 1.37 -1.52
C ALA A 89 -15.58 0.98 -2.99
N PHE A 90 -16.24 1.68 -3.92
CA PHE A 90 -16.25 1.44 -5.37
C PHE A 90 -15.19 2.23 -6.14
N ALA A 91 -14.63 3.28 -5.53
CA ALA A 91 -13.71 4.22 -6.12
C ALA A 91 -12.24 3.78 -5.89
N ARG A 92 -11.88 2.56 -6.30
CA ARG A 92 -10.54 1.97 -6.09
C ARG A 92 -9.71 2.02 -7.37
N PRO A 93 -9.02 3.13 -7.67
CA PRO A 93 -8.31 3.28 -8.93
C PRO A 93 -7.17 2.28 -9.11
N LEU A 94 -6.55 1.83 -8.02
CA LEU A 94 -5.39 0.94 -8.04
C LEU A 94 -5.58 -0.23 -7.09
N ASN A 95 -5.41 -1.44 -7.62
CA ASN A 95 -5.44 -2.67 -6.86
C ASN A 95 -4.13 -3.46 -7.05
N VAL A 96 -3.73 -4.15 -5.99
CA VAL A 96 -2.62 -5.10 -5.95
C VAL A 96 -3.15 -6.50 -5.65
N GLU A 97 -2.60 -7.50 -6.32
CA GLU A 97 -2.90 -8.90 -6.04
C GLU A 97 -1.68 -9.56 -5.39
N PHE A 98 -1.88 -10.16 -4.22
CA PHE A 98 -0.84 -10.82 -3.44
C PHE A 98 -1.40 -12.05 -2.73
N ASN A 99 -0.73 -13.20 -2.86
CA ASN A 99 -1.17 -14.49 -2.30
C ASN A 99 -2.64 -14.85 -2.61
N GLY A 100 -3.10 -14.55 -3.84
CA GLY A 100 -4.48 -14.78 -4.29
C GLY A 100 -5.51 -13.79 -3.72
N LYS A 101 -5.10 -12.83 -2.88
CA LYS A 101 -5.96 -11.77 -2.35
C LYS A 101 -5.79 -10.49 -3.17
N LYS A 102 -6.91 -9.89 -3.59
CA LYS A 102 -6.94 -8.57 -4.24
C LYS A 102 -7.22 -7.50 -3.20
N GLN A 103 -6.36 -6.48 -3.13
CA GLN A 103 -6.50 -5.38 -2.18
C GLN A 103 -6.36 -4.03 -2.88
N SER A 104 -7.16 -3.04 -2.45
CA SER A 104 -6.99 -1.65 -2.87
C SER A 104 -5.69 -1.09 -2.29
N VAL A 105 -4.92 -0.39 -3.12
CA VAL A 105 -3.69 0.28 -2.71
C VAL A 105 -3.96 1.34 -1.64
N ASP A 106 -5.11 2.04 -1.70
CA ASP A 106 -5.46 3.07 -0.71
C ASP A 106 -5.76 2.46 0.65
N SER A 107 -6.51 1.35 0.69
CA SER A 107 -6.79 0.62 1.93
C SER A 107 -5.51 0.04 2.54
N PHE A 108 -4.64 -0.51 1.68
CA PHE A 108 -3.33 -1.02 2.05
C PHE A 108 -2.43 0.07 2.65
N LEU A 109 -2.28 1.20 1.96
CA LEU A 109 -1.46 2.32 2.42
C LEU A 109 -2.01 2.95 3.71
N ARG A 110 -3.34 3.09 3.82
CA ARG A 110 -3.97 3.61 5.03
C ARG A 110 -3.58 2.80 6.26
N LYS A 111 -3.70 1.47 6.20
CA LYS A 111 -3.35 0.57 7.31
C LYS A 111 -1.87 0.70 7.71
N MET A 112 -0.96 0.78 6.75
CA MET A 112 0.47 0.91 7.05
C MET A 112 0.84 2.30 7.59
N VAL A 113 0.19 3.37 7.11
CA VAL A 113 0.38 4.73 7.66
C VAL A 113 -0.17 4.80 9.08
N GLU A 114 -1.35 4.24 9.34
CA GLU A 114 -1.93 4.15 10.68
C GLU A 114 -1.06 3.35 11.63
N PHE A 115 -0.43 2.26 11.14
CA PHE A 115 0.56 1.52 11.91
C PHE A 115 1.70 2.43 12.38
N TRP A 116 2.32 3.20 11.48
CA TRP A 116 3.44 4.06 11.84
C TRP A 116 3.04 5.22 12.74
N LYS A 117 1.88 5.83 12.51
CA LYS A 117 1.32 6.86 13.42
C LYS A 117 1.12 6.31 14.82
N HIS A 118 0.65 5.07 14.93
CA HIS A 118 0.50 4.44 16.24
C HIS A 118 1.86 4.18 16.90
N GLN A 119 2.88 3.75 16.15
CA GLN A 119 4.24 3.57 16.69
C GLN A 119 4.88 4.89 17.17
N GLU A 120 4.64 5.99 16.45
CA GLU A 120 5.02 7.34 16.88
C GLU A 120 4.33 7.72 18.20
N GLN A 121 3.02 7.46 18.32
CA GLN A 121 2.25 7.76 19.53
C GLN A 121 2.71 6.95 20.76
N VAL A 122 3.20 5.72 20.57
CA VAL A 122 3.73 4.89 21.66
C VAL A 122 5.23 5.09 21.89
N GLY A 123 5.86 6.05 21.21
CA GLY A 123 7.24 6.49 21.46
C GLY A 123 8.32 5.55 20.93
N VAL A 124 8.06 4.83 19.83
CA VAL A 124 9.07 3.96 19.20
C VAL A 124 10.16 4.76 18.48
N PHE A 125 9.84 5.96 18.00
CA PHE A 125 10.76 6.92 17.39
C PHE A 125 10.21 8.34 17.52
#